data_AF-A0A926FFX4-F1
#
_entry.id   AF-A0A926FFX4-F1
#
_cell.length_a   1.000
_cell.length_b   1.000
_cell.length_c   1.000
_cell.angle_alpha   90.00
_cell.angle_beta   90.00
_cell.angle_gamma   90.00
#
_symmetry.space_group_name_H-M   'P 1'
#
loop_
_entity.id
_entity.type
_entity.pdbx_description
1 polymer ?
#
loop_
_entity_poly.entity_id
_entity_poly.type
_entity_poly.pdbx_seq_one_letter_code
_entity_poly.pdbx_strand_id
1 'polypeptide(L)'
;GKRRWVGKEGAEGVYAIGLRPRRRGGRPVGIAFKIEDGSSRGRDAVSFALLDRLGYLDDVARRRLAAHETIPISNAAGRVVGRIEATVPSLRMRDNPRA
;
A
#
# COMPACT_ATOMS: atom_id res chain seq x y z
N GLY A 1 9.71 -1.14 19.93
CA GLY A 1 10.98 -0.38 20.03
C GLY A 1 11.84 -0.54 18.79
N LYS A 2 12.55 0.53 18.37
CA LYS A 2 13.39 0.64 17.15
C LYS A 2 12.71 0.24 15.82
N ARG A 3 11.44 0.63 15.58
CA ARG A 3 10.69 0.34 14.33
C ARG A 3 10.62 -1.16 13.94
N ARG A 4 10.83 -2.09 14.89
CA ARG A 4 10.85 -3.54 14.66
C ARG A 4 9.52 -4.24 14.94
N TRP A 5 8.54 -3.53 15.49
CA TRP A 5 7.27 -4.10 15.92
C TRP A 5 6.16 -3.13 15.55
N VAL A 6 5.19 -3.62 14.79
CA VAL A 6 3.90 -2.97 14.58
C VAL A 6 2.89 -3.76 15.41
N GLY A 7 2.34 -3.13 16.43
CA GLY A 7 1.22 -3.68 17.19
C GLY A 7 -0.08 -3.43 16.44
N LYS A 8 -0.95 -4.44 16.39
CA LYS A 8 -2.32 -4.30 15.89
C LYS A 8 -3.29 -4.51 17.05
N GLU A 9 -4.02 -3.45 17.39
CA GLU A 9 -5.22 -3.47 18.23
C GLU A 9 -6.28 -2.63 17.49
N GLY A 10 -7.54 -3.10 17.44
CA GLY A 10 -8.58 -2.53 16.57
C GLY A 10 -8.45 -2.99 15.10
N ALA A 11 -9.57 -3.36 14.46
CA ALA A 11 -9.58 -3.81 13.06
C ALA A 11 -9.56 -2.65 12.04
N GLU A 12 -9.76 -1.41 12.51
CA GLU A 12 -9.72 -0.22 11.67
C GLU A 12 -8.33 -0.01 11.04
N GLY A 13 -8.32 0.35 9.76
CA GLY A 13 -7.07 0.66 9.04
C GLY A 13 -6.22 -0.54 8.60
N VAL A 14 -6.65 -1.80 8.79
CA VAL A 14 -5.94 -2.97 8.25
C VAL A 14 -6.59 -3.48 6.98
N TYR A 15 -5.74 -3.78 5.99
CA TYR A 15 -6.17 -4.30 4.71
C TYR A 15 -5.28 -5.46 4.25
N ALA A 16 -5.91 -6.44 3.62
CA ALA A 16 -5.24 -7.60 3.04
C ALA A 16 -5.64 -7.77 1.58
N ILE A 17 -4.67 -8.15 0.75
CA ILE A 17 -4.81 -8.39 -0.68
C ILE A 17 -4.31 -9.80 -0.97
N GLY A 18 -5.17 -10.60 -1.62
CA GLY A 18 -4.80 -11.90 -2.16
C GLY A 18 -4.53 -11.81 -3.66
N LEU A 19 -3.32 -12.19 -4.08
CA LEU A 19 -2.90 -12.19 -5.47
C LEU A 19 -2.75 -13.61 -5.98
N ARG A 20 -3.43 -13.91 -7.09
CA ARG A 20 -3.30 -15.19 -7.78
C ARG A 20 -1.89 -15.34 -8.36
N PRO A 21 -1.41 -16.59 -8.54
CA PRO A 21 -0.17 -16.83 -9.26
C PRO A 21 -0.18 -16.19 -10.65
N ARG A 22 0.93 -15.55 -11.04
CA ARG A 22 1.06 -14.89 -12.36
C ARG A 22 1.16 -15.89 -13.52
N ARG A 23 1.54 -17.13 -13.21
CA ARG A 23 1.70 -18.23 -14.17
C ARG A 23 1.11 -19.50 -13.56
N ARG A 24 0.67 -20.41 -14.42
CA ARG A 24 0.20 -21.75 -14.01
C ARG A 24 1.32 -22.48 -13.27
N GLY A 25 1.01 -23.01 -12.07
CA GLY A 25 1.99 -23.63 -11.18
C GLY A 25 2.82 -22.67 -10.31
N GLY A 26 2.63 -21.36 -10.44
CA GLY A 26 3.24 -20.38 -9.54
C GLY A 26 2.61 -20.36 -8.15
N ARG A 27 3.24 -19.66 -7.20
CA ARG A 27 2.71 -19.46 -5.84
C ARG A 27 1.84 -18.21 -5.75
N PRO A 28 0.73 -18.23 -4.99
CA PRO A 28 -0.02 -17.03 -4.68
C PRO A 28 0.79 -16.12 -3.75
N VAL A 29 0.44 -14.84 -3.73
CA VAL A 29 1.04 -13.86 -2.82
C VAL A 29 -0.06 -13.23 -1.97
N GLY A 30 0.16 -13.18 -0.66
CA GLY A 30 -0.65 -12.42 0.27
C GLY A 30 0.08 -11.16 0.71
N ILE A 31 -0.60 -10.03 0.67
CA ILE A 31 -0.11 -8.75 1.19
C ILE A 31 -1.03 -8.36 2.34
N ALA A 32 -0.46 -7.93 3.47
CA ALA A 32 -1.21 -7.30 4.55
C ALA A 32 -0.47 -6.06 5.01
N PHE A 33 -1.20 -4.96 5.22
CA PHE A 33 -0.65 -3.74 5.79
C PHE A 33 -1.65 -3.08 6.74
N LYS A 34 -1.12 -2.25 7.63
CA LYS A 34 -1.86 -1.43 8.58
C LYS A 34 -1.51 0.03 8.34
N ILE A 35 -2.53 0.88 8.34
CA ILE A 35 -2.37 2.32 8.48
C ILE A 35 -2.35 2.63 9.99
N GLU A 36 -1.28 3.25 10.47
CA GLU A 36 -1.05 3.43 11.91
C GLU A 36 -2.10 4.32 12.60
N ASP A 37 -2.62 5.33 11.89
CA ASP A 37 -3.66 6.23 12.41
C ASP A 37 -5.09 5.65 12.29
N GLY A 38 -5.22 4.40 11.83
CA GLY A 38 -6.51 3.72 11.62
C GLY A 38 -7.31 4.22 10.41
N SER A 39 -6.85 5.24 9.69
CA SER A 39 -7.59 5.86 8.61
C SER A 39 -7.62 5.01 7.35
N SER A 40 -8.80 4.93 6.70
CA SER A 40 -8.94 4.33 5.37
C SER A 40 -8.40 5.21 4.24
N ARG A 41 -8.14 6.50 4.50
CA ARG A 41 -7.74 7.50 3.49
C ARG A 41 -6.48 7.11 2.72
N GLY A 42 -5.49 6.54 3.40
CA GLY A 42 -4.23 6.10 2.79
C GLY A 42 -4.28 4.72 2.12
N ARG A 43 -5.34 3.94 2.34
CA ARG A 43 -5.40 2.51 1.98
C ARG A 43 -5.21 2.28 0.48
N ASP A 44 -5.91 3.04 -0.35
CA ASP A 44 -5.92 2.82 -1.79
C ASP A 44 -4.58 3.24 -2.41
N ALA A 45 -4.01 4.37 -1.97
CA ALA A 45 -2.68 4.81 -2.40
C ALA A 45 -1.59 3.80 -2.02
N VAL A 46 -1.64 3.28 -0.79
CA VAL A 46 -0.70 2.23 -0.34
C VAL A 46 -0.89 0.94 -1.12
N SER A 47 -2.12 0.53 -1.42
CA SER A 47 -2.42 -0.66 -2.22
C SER A 47 -1.87 -0.52 -3.65
N PHE A 48 -2.10 0.63 -4.30
CA PHE A 48 -1.57 0.92 -5.63
C PHE A 48 -0.03 0.86 -5.62
N ALA A 49 0.62 1.60 -4.70
CA ALA A 49 2.07 1.66 -4.62
C ALA A 49 2.70 0.29 -4.30
N LEU A 50 2.07 -0.54 -3.46
CA LEU A 50 2.53 -1.91 -3.19
C LEU A 50 2.43 -2.79 -4.45
N LEU A 51 1.30 -2.74 -5.15
CA LEU A 51 1.10 -3.54 -6.37
C LEU A 51 2.06 -3.09 -7.48
N ASP A 52 2.27 -1.78 -7.67
CA ASP A 52 3.24 -1.25 -8.65
C ASP A 52 4.67 -1.69 -8.28
N ARG A 53 5.06 -1.51 -7.01
CA ARG A 53 6.40 -1.85 -6.53
C ARG A 53 6.71 -3.36 -6.64
N LEU A 54 5.71 -4.21 -6.39
CA LEU A 54 5.82 -5.66 -6.55
C LEU A 54 5.67 -6.11 -8.01
N GLY A 55 5.44 -5.16 -8.93
CA GLY A 55 5.33 -5.37 -10.36
C GLY A 55 4.03 -6.07 -10.77
N TYR A 56 2.97 -6.02 -9.97
CA TYR A 56 1.67 -6.64 -10.24
C TYR A 56 0.71 -5.77 -11.07
N LEU A 57 1.07 -4.53 -11.36
CA LEU A 57 0.35 -3.67 -12.30
C LEU A 57 1.05 -3.73 -13.67
N ASP A 58 0.37 -4.28 -14.67
CA ASP A 58 0.74 -4.05 -16.06
C ASP A 58 0.22 -2.67 -16.54
N ASP A 59 0.59 -2.23 -17.74
CA ASP A 59 0.20 -0.91 -18.26
C ASP A 59 -1.31 -0.71 -18.33
N VAL A 60 -2.08 -1.78 -18.56
CA VAL A 60 -3.54 -1.72 -18.62
C VAL A 60 -4.11 -1.53 -17.21
N ALA A 61 -3.66 -2.35 -16.25
CA ALA A 61 -4.05 -2.27 -14.85
C ALA A 61 -3.65 -0.93 -14.23
N ARG A 62 -2.43 -0.45 -14.52
CA ARG A 62 -1.93 0.85 -14.05
C ARG A 62 -2.82 1.98 -14.53
N ARG A 63 -3.17 2.02 -15.83
CA ARG A 63 -4.09 3.03 -16.37
C ARG A 63 -5.49 2.95 -15.73
N ARG A 64 -6.02 1.75 -15.53
CA ARG A 64 -7.34 1.55 -14.89
C ARG A 64 -7.36 2.00 -13.43
N LEU A 65 -6.23 1.87 -12.73
CA LEU A 65 -6.11 2.18 -11.32
C LEU A 65 -5.43 3.53 -11.05
N ALA A 66 -5.16 4.33 -12.09
CA ALA A 66 -4.41 5.59 -11.98
C ALA A 66 -5.04 6.58 -10.97
N ALA A 67 -6.37 6.55 -10.80
CA ALA A 67 -7.07 7.36 -9.81
C ALA A 67 -6.66 7.05 -8.34
N HIS A 68 -6.07 5.87 -8.10
CA HIS A 68 -5.58 5.45 -6.78
C HIS A 68 -4.08 5.73 -6.60
N GLU A 69 -3.34 6.12 -7.65
CA GLU A 69 -1.93 6.54 -7.55
C GLU A 69 -1.81 7.87 -6.79
N THR A 70 -2.75 8.78 -7.07
CA THR A 70 -2.81 10.10 -6.45
C THR A 70 -4.27 10.48 -6.22
N ILE A 71 -4.70 10.46 -4.96
CA ILE A 71 -6.10 10.69 -4.59
C ILE A 71 -6.26 12.16 -4.19
N PRO A 72 -7.03 12.99 -4.91
CA PRO A 72 -7.24 14.38 -4.55
C PRO A 72 -8.03 14.51 -3.24
N ILE A 73 -7.64 15.46 -2.40
CA ILE A 73 -8.37 15.84 -1.20
C ILE A 73 -9.14 17.12 -1.51
N SER A 74 -10.46 17.08 -1.44
CA SER A 74 -11.32 18.25 -1.59
C SER A 74 -11.82 18.75 -0.24
N ASN A 75 -11.92 20.07 -0.09
CA ASN A 75 -12.57 20.67 1.07
C ASN A 75 -14.11 20.65 0.92
N ALA A 76 -14.82 21.13 1.95
CA ALA A 76 -16.28 21.20 1.95
C ALA A 76 -16.88 22.06 0.81
N ALA A 77 -16.10 22.96 0.23
CA ALA A 77 -16.49 23.76 -0.93
C ALA A 77 -16.16 23.09 -2.28
N GLY A 78 -15.76 21.81 -2.27
CA GLY A 78 -15.42 21.04 -3.46
C GLY A 78 -14.08 21.41 -4.11
N ARG A 79 -13.29 22.31 -3.50
CA ARG A 79 -11.98 22.70 -4.03
C ARG A 79 -10.93 21.69 -3.63
N VAL A 80 -10.10 21.26 -4.58
CA VAL A 80 -8.93 20.42 -4.30
C VAL A 80 -7.92 21.22 -3.48
N VAL A 81 -7.60 20.73 -2.29
CA VAL A 81 -6.69 21.36 -1.31
C VAL A 81 -5.46 20.49 -1.01
N GLY A 82 -5.38 19.30 -1.60
CA GLY A 82 -4.23 18.42 -1.40
C GLY A 82 -4.38 17.11 -2.17
N ARG A 83 -3.46 16.19 -1.91
CA ARG A 83 -3.46 14.85 -2.48
C ARG A 83 -2.88 13.83 -1.50
N ILE A 84 -3.32 12.58 -1.62
CA ILE A 84 -2.79 11.43 -0.90
C ILE A 84 -1.92 10.65 -1.88
N GLU A 85 -0.67 10.43 -1.49
CA GLU A 85 0.34 9.69 -2.24
C GLU A 85 1.02 8.71 -1.26
N ALA A 86 1.49 7.57 -1.77
CA ALA A 86 2.17 6.57 -0.95
C ALA A 86 3.55 6.24 -1.53
N THR A 87 4.55 6.14 -0.65
CA THR A 87 5.89 5.67 -1.00
C THR A 87 6.17 4.38 -0.26
N VAL A 88 6.58 3.33 -0.97
CA VAL A 88 6.84 1.99 -0.41
C VAL A 88 8.34 1.66 -0.58
N PRO A 89 9.20 2.07 0.37
CA PRO A 89 10.62 1.75 0.33
C PRO A 89 10.85 0.27 0.70
N SER A 90 11.83 -0.36 0.06
CA SER A 90 12.28 -1.71 0.41
C SER A 90 13.48 -1.63 1.34
N LEU A 91 13.34 -2.09 2.58
CA LEU A 91 14.46 -2.29 3.49
C LEU A 91 14.86 -3.77 3.47
N ARG A 92 16.13 -4.07 3.20
CA ARG A 92 16.66 -5.44 3.36
C ARG A 92 17.01 -5.65 4.83
N MET A 93 16.46 -6.69 5.44
CA MET A 93 16.73 -7.03 6.85
C MET A 93 18.19 -7.41 7.15
N ARG A 94 19.06 -7.58 6.12
CA ARG A 94 20.47 -7.96 6.29
C ARG A 94 21.42 -6.77 6.48
N ASP A 95 20.94 -5.53 6.31
CA ASP A 95 21.78 -4.33 6.38
C ASP A 95 21.80 -3.69 7.80
N ASN A 96 21.60 -4.50 8.84
CA ASN A 96 21.74 -4.06 10.23
C ASN A 96 23.09 -4.54 10.80
N PRO A 97 24.16 -3.74 10.73
CA PRO A 97 25.49 -4.10 11.26
C PRO A 97 25.55 -4.14 12.80
N ARG A 98 24.41 -4.18 13.49
CA ARG A 98 24.28 -4.25 14.95
C ARG A 98 23.11 -5.16 15.33
N ALA A 99 23.16 -6.41 14.89
CA ALA A 99 22.41 -7.51 15.49
C ALA A 99 23.38 -8.31 16.36
#